data_AF-A0AAV2ST93-F1
#
_entry.id   AF-A0AAV2ST93-F1
#
_cell.length_a   1.000
_cell.length_b   1.000
_cell.length_c   1.000
_cell.angle_alpha   90.00
_cell.angle_beta   90.00
_cell.angle_gamma   90.00
#
_symmetry.space_group_name_H-M   'P 1'
#
loop_
_entity.id
_entity.type
_entity.pdbx_description
1 polymer ?
#
loop_
_entity_poly.entity_id
_entity_poly.type
_entity_poly.pdbx_seq_one_letter_code
_entity_poly.pdbx_strand_id
1 'polypeptide(L)'
;GTFMTVSTLHKVFNVEDNGQNLECVIEHSTFSEPDIAVVPITIYYSPVLKPVQTFYQIPLNGDYEVVLSFSANPRPTALKWSYGNNFEIQIPIDNGKFSTSLINHENGNYQALLRLAEITHEDIETHFKLHVENEIGATEYSVLLSMAHNPI
;
A
#
# COMPACT_ATOMS: atom_id res chain seq x y z
N GLY A 1 26.06 -41.49 20.74
CA GLY A 1 26.56 -40.11 20.59
C GLY A 1 25.41 -39.26 20.10
N THR A 2 25.33 -38.02 20.54
CA THR A 2 24.41 -37.02 19.98
C THR A 2 24.98 -36.50 18.66
N PHE A 3 24.14 -36.42 17.64
CA PHE A 3 24.48 -35.82 16.34
C PHE A 3 23.85 -34.43 16.25
N MET A 4 24.57 -33.48 15.69
CA MET A 4 24.10 -32.11 15.45
C MET A 4 24.41 -31.76 13.99
N THR A 5 23.44 -31.19 13.29
CA THR A 5 23.62 -30.62 11.96
C THR A 5 23.07 -29.19 11.98
N VAL A 6 23.69 -28.29 11.20
CA VAL A 6 23.29 -26.90 11.11
C VAL A 6 23.18 -26.54 9.64
N SER A 7 22.05 -25.97 9.25
CA SER A 7 21.83 -25.37 7.94
C SER A 7 21.68 -23.85 8.10
N THR A 8 22.36 -23.07 7.28
CA THR A 8 22.38 -21.60 7.36
C THR A 8 21.93 -20.99 6.04
N LEU A 9 20.94 -20.10 6.11
CA LEU A 9 20.46 -19.33 4.95
C LEU A 9 21.12 -17.95 4.92
N HIS A 10 21.68 -17.59 3.77
CA HIS A 10 22.08 -16.22 3.46
C HIS A 10 21.19 -15.68 2.35
N LYS A 11 20.25 -14.79 2.71
CA LYS A 11 19.34 -14.13 1.76
C LYS A 11 19.32 -12.63 2.03
N VAL A 12 19.33 -11.84 0.97
CA VAL A 12 18.98 -10.41 1.03
C VAL A 12 17.46 -10.33 0.86
N PHE A 13 16.78 -9.76 1.83
CA PHE A 13 15.33 -9.63 1.81
C PHE A 13 14.91 -8.32 1.14
N ASN A 14 13.83 -8.38 0.37
CA ASN A 14 13.20 -7.23 -0.28
C ASN A 14 11.87 -6.89 0.39
N VAL A 15 11.28 -5.75 0.04
CA VAL A 15 10.04 -5.27 0.65
C VAL A 15 8.87 -6.27 0.51
N GLU A 16 8.87 -7.06 -0.56
CA GLU A 16 7.87 -8.11 -0.83
C GLU A 16 8.00 -9.32 0.09
N ASP A 17 9.15 -9.51 0.74
CA ASP A 17 9.36 -10.57 1.73
C ASP A 17 8.75 -10.23 3.10
N ASN A 18 8.27 -8.99 3.31
CA ASN A 18 7.68 -8.58 4.58
C ASN A 18 6.39 -9.37 4.88
N GLY A 19 6.31 -9.94 6.07
CA GLY A 19 5.18 -10.77 6.51
C GLY A 19 5.17 -12.19 5.95
N GLN A 20 6.18 -12.58 5.16
CA GLN A 20 6.38 -13.98 4.79
C GLN A 20 6.98 -14.77 5.96
N ASN A 21 6.83 -16.09 5.91
CA ASN A 21 7.38 -17.01 6.90
C ASN A 21 8.68 -17.65 6.41
N LEU A 22 9.71 -17.62 7.24
CA LEU A 22 10.90 -18.44 7.08
C LEU A 22 10.68 -19.75 7.84
N GLU A 23 10.72 -20.87 7.12
CA GLU A 23 10.53 -22.20 7.71
C GLU A 23 11.85 -22.96 7.79
N CYS A 24 12.12 -23.54 8.96
CA CYS A 24 13.17 -24.52 9.15
C CYS A 24 12.51 -25.89 9.29
N VAL A 25 12.71 -26.73 8.27
CA VAL A 25 12.10 -28.06 8.18
C VAL A 25 13.16 -29.11 8.45
N ILE A 26 12.90 -30.00 9.41
CA ILE A 26 13.76 -31.13 9.75
C ILE A 26 13.04 -32.42 9.39
N GLU A 27 13.60 -33.14 8.42
CA GLU A 27 13.10 -34.45 8.00
C GLU A 27 14.09 -35.54 8.41
N HIS A 28 13.59 -36.57 9.10
CA HIS A 28 14.37 -37.74 9.46
C HIS A 28 13.49 -38.98 9.47
N SER A 29 14.04 -40.15 9.11
CA SER A 29 13.29 -41.41 8.98
C SER A 29 12.66 -41.91 10.29
N THR A 30 13.09 -41.38 11.44
CA THR A 30 12.52 -41.71 12.76
C THR A 30 11.35 -40.82 13.14
N PHE A 31 11.12 -39.73 12.42
CA PHE A 31 9.96 -38.88 12.63
C PHE A 31 8.81 -39.36 11.74
N SER A 32 7.59 -39.40 12.29
CA SER A 32 6.39 -39.73 11.51
C SER A 32 5.98 -38.61 10.58
N GLU A 33 6.33 -37.36 10.93
CA GLU A 33 6.10 -36.14 10.17
C GLU A 33 7.32 -35.21 10.34
N PRO A 34 7.59 -34.29 9.40
CA PRO A 34 8.66 -33.31 9.55
C PRO A 34 8.45 -32.42 10.78
N ASP A 35 9.53 -32.05 11.46
CA ASP A 35 9.50 -31.03 12.49
C ASP A 35 9.72 -29.65 11.83
N ILE A 36 8.86 -28.68 12.11
CA ILE A 36 8.83 -27.39 11.42
C ILE A 36 8.87 -26.25 12.44
N ALA A 37 9.91 -25.41 12.35
CA ALA A 37 9.98 -24.14 13.07
C ALA A 37 9.75 -22.97 12.11
N VAL A 38 8.91 -22.02 12.51
CA VAL A 38 8.51 -20.88 11.67
C VAL A 38 8.96 -19.56 12.31
N VAL A 39 9.56 -18.69 11.52
CA VAL A 39 9.96 -17.32 11.92
C VAL A 39 9.35 -16.31 10.94
N PRO A 40 8.50 -15.37 11.40
CA PRO A 40 7.96 -14.34 10.53
C PRO A 40 9.03 -13.30 10.17
N ILE A 41 9.07 -12.91 8.90
CA ILE A 41 10.00 -11.91 8.38
C ILE A 41 9.38 -10.53 8.55
N THR A 42 10.08 -9.63 9.26
CA THR A 42 9.69 -8.22 9.40
C THR A 42 10.74 -7.32 8.75
N ILE A 43 10.32 -6.54 7.77
CA ILE A 43 11.21 -5.65 6.99
C ILE A 43 10.67 -4.24 7.10
N TYR A 44 11.56 -3.33 7.49
CA TYR A 44 11.30 -1.93 7.65
C TYR A 44 11.71 -1.17 6.38
N TYR A 45 10.76 -0.46 5.77
CA TYR A 45 10.92 0.31 4.53
C TYR A 45 10.01 1.55 4.50
N SER A 46 10.49 2.61 3.84
CA SER A 46 9.66 3.79 3.53
C SER A 46 8.53 3.41 2.57
N PRO A 47 7.42 4.19 2.49
CA PRO A 47 6.35 3.88 1.57
C PRO A 47 6.86 3.65 0.13
N VAL A 48 6.41 2.58 -0.53
CA VAL A 48 6.98 2.17 -1.82
C VAL A 48 6.42 3.04 -2.93
N LEU A 49 7.28 3.71 -3.69
CA LEU A 49 6.90 4.52 -4.86
C LEU A 49 6.18 3.67 -5.91
N LYS A 50 5.08 4.21 -6.44
CA LYS A 50 4.33 3.60 -7.54
C LYS A 50 4.23 4.55 -8.73
N PRO A 51 4.06 4.00 -9.95
CA PRO A 51 3.75 4.80 -11.13
C PRO A 51 2.48 5.64 -10.92
N VAL A 52 2.35 6.71 -11.71
CA VAL A 52 1.14 7.52 -11.78
C VAL A 52 -0.06 6.63 -12.11
N GLN A 53 -1.13 6.74 -11.33
CA GLN A 53 -2.36 5.99 -11.56
C GLN A 53 -3.40 6.89 -12.21
N THR A 54 -3.88 6.49 -13.38
CA THR A 54 -4.95 7.18 -14.10
C THR A 54 -6.25 6.40 -13.95
N PHE A 55 -7.28 7.06 -13.43
CA PHE A 55 -8.63 6.52 -13.37
C PHE A 55 -9.43 7.05 -14.57
N TYR A 56 -9.97 6.13 -15.36
CA TYR A 56 -10.66 6.42 -16.61
C TYR A 56 -12.19 6.36 -16.45
N GLN A 57 -12.91 6.87 -17.45
CA GLN A 57 -14.37 6.85 -17.53
C GLN A 57 -15.06 7.53 -16.33
N ILE A 58 -14.46 8.60 -15.81
CA ILE A 58 -15.03 9.36 -14.69
C ILE A 58 -16.28 10.12 -15.15
N PRO A 59 -17.45 9.94 -14.51
CA PRO A 59 -18.67 10.64 -14.89
C PRO A 59 -18.68 12.09 -14.37
N LEU A 60 -19.06 13.03 -15.23
CA LEU A 60 -19.37 14.40 -14.82
C LEU A 60 -20.67 14.46 -14.02
N ASN A 61 -20.71 15.32 -13.01
CA ASN A 61 -21.80 15.49 -12.05
C ASN A 61 -22.18 14.21 -11.29
N GLY A 62 -21.36 13.16 -11.39
CA GLY A 62 -21.52 11.93 -10.65
C GLY A 62 -20.51 11.83 -9.51
N ASP A 63 -20.68 10.79 -8.72
CA ASP A 63 -19.73 10.45 -7.66
C ASP A 63 -18.75 9.39 -8.18
N TYR A 64 -17.50 9.46 -7.74
CA TYR A 64 -16.49 8.45 -8.05
C TYR A 64 -15.58 8.20 -6.86
N GLU A 65 -15.16 6.95 -6.69
CA GLU A 65 -14.24 6.54 -5.64
C GLU A 65 -12.88 6.15 -6.25
N VAL A 66 -11.86 6.91 -5.86
CA VAL A 66 -10.46 6.61 -6.15
C VAL A 66 -9.94 5.67 -5.06
N VAL A 67 -9.45 4.50 -5.46
CA VAL A 67 -8.85 3.52 -4.54
C VAL A 67 -7.37 3.38 -4.86
N LEU A 68 -6.51 3.88 -3.96
CA LEU A 68 -5.06 3.80 -4.12
C LEU A 68 -4.46 2.80 -3.14
N SER A 69 -3.87 1.74 -3.67
CA SER A 69 -3.14 0.76 -2.85
C SER A 69 -1.68 1.14 -2.72
N PHE A 70 -1.12 1.11 -1.52
CA PHE A 70 0.31 1.35 -1.26
C PHE A 70 0.81 0.44 -0.12
N SER A 71 2.13 0.34 0.04
CA SER A 71 2.74 -0.45 1.12
C SER A 71 3.77 0.39 1.87
N ALA A 72 3.81 0.21 3.20
CA ALA A 72 4.73 0.89 4.10
C ALA A 72 4.90 0.10 5.40
N ASN A 73 6.12 0.02 5.93
CA ASN A 73 6.36 -0.57 7.25
C ASN A 73 7.56 0.12 7.92
N PRO A 74 7.45 0.80 9.08
CA PRO A 74 6.33 0.85 10.01
C PRO A 74 5.08 1.53 9.46
N ARG A 75 4.00 1.44 10.25
CA ARG A 75 2.73 2.11 9.95
C ARG A 75 2.95 3.59 9.61
N PRO A 76 2.28 4.12 8.57
CA PRO A 76 2.35 5.54 8.25
C PRO A 76 1.96 6.43 9.44
N THR A 77 2.74 7.48 9.66
CA THR A 77 2.56 8.47 10.73
C THR A 77 1.82 9.72 10.22
N ALA A 78 1.94 10.04 8.94
CA ALA A 78 1.19 11.12 8.30
C ALA A 78 0.67 10.69 6.92
N LEU A 79 -0.61 10.99 6.66
CA LEU A 79 -1.22 10.80 5.35
C LEU A 79 -2.14 11.98 5.02
N LYS A 80 -2.01 12.50 3.80
CA LYS A 80 -2.89 13.56 3.30
C LYS A 80 -3.05 13.47 1.79
N TRP A 81 -4.24 13.79 1.33
CA TRP A 81 -4.49 14.04 -0.09
C TRP A 81 -4.24 15.51 -0.39
N SER A 82 -3.66 15.80 -1.54
CA SER A 82 -3.54 17.14 -2.09
C SER A 82 -4.37 17.23 -3.37
N TYR A 83 -5.16 18.29 -3.46
CA TYR A 83 -6.00 18.63 -4.60
C TYR A 83 -5.49 19.94 -5.20
N GLY A 84 -4.94 19.85 -6.41
CA GLY A 84 -4.32 20.99 -7.07
C GLY A 84 -3.07 21.47 -6.34
N ASN A 85 -2.85 22.79 -6.31
CA ASN A 85 -1.61 23.36 -5.77
C ASN A 85 -1.65 23.64 -4.26
N ASN A 86 -2.81 23.96 -3.68
CA ASN A 86 -2.90 24.54 -2.34
C ASN A 86 -3.97 23.92 -1.43
N PHE A 87 -4.73 22.91 -1.88
CA PHE A 87 -5.78 22.33 -1.06
C PHE A 87 -5.34 20.96 -0.50
N GLU A 88 -5.34 20.84 0.82
CA GLU A 88 -5.04 19.59 1.52
C GLU A 88 -6.32 18.99 2.09
N ILE A 89 -6.48 17.69 1.87
CA ILE A 89 -7.61 16.88 2.33
C ILE A 89 -7.05 15.88 3.35
N GLN A 90 -7.48 16.02 4.60
CA GLN A 90 -7.07 15.14 5.69
C GLN A 90 -7.68 13.75 5.55
N ILE A 91 -7.05 12.75 6.17
CA ILE A 91 -7.57 11.39 6.27
C ILE A 91 -7.72 11.01 7.75
N PRO A 92 -8.92 10.60 8.21
CA PRO A 92 -10.20 10.58 7.51
C PRO A 92 -10.88 11.97 7.46
N ILE A 93 -11.71 12.20 6.45
CA ILE A 93 -12.64 13.35 6.39
C ILE A 93 -13.92 12.94 5.67
N ASP A 94 -15.04 13.55 6.02
CA ASP A 94 -16.27 13.54 5.24
C ASP A 94 -16.90 14.95 5.30
N ASN A 95 -16.87 15.66 4.18
CA ASN A 95 -17.39 17.03 4.08
C ASN A 95 -18.40 17.21 2.95
N GLY A 96 -18.99 16.11 2.47
CA GLY A 96 -19.92 16.11 1.34
C GLY A 96 -19.23 16.11 -0.03
N LYS A 97 -18.26 17.00 -0.28
CA LYS A 97 -17.49 17.00 -1.55
C LYS A 97 -16.46 15.88 -1.61
N PHE A 98 -15.77 15.66 -0.49
CA PHE A 98 -14.74 14.64 -0.33
C PHE A 98 -15.05 13.76 0.86
N SER A 99 -14.90 12.44 0.67
CA SER A 99 -14.89 11.46 1.74
C SER A 99 -13.63 10.61 1.63
N THR A 100 -12.82 10.56 2.67
CA THR A 100 -11.55 9.80 2.69
C THR A 100 -11.52 8.78 3.79
N SER A 101 -10.89 7.64 3.51
CA SER A 101 -10.62 6.61 4.51
C SER A 101 -9.32 5.88 4.21
N LEU A 102 -8.78 5.22 5.25
CA LEU A 102 -7.60 4.38 5.15
C LEU A 102 -7.97 2.98 5.63
N ILE A 103 -7.85 1.99 4.74
CA ILE A 103 -7.97 0.58 5.09
C ILE A 103 -6.55 0.04 5.29
N ASN A 104 -6.32 -0.52 6.48
CA ASN A 104 -5.08 -1.24 6.79
C ASN A 104 -5.30 -2.73 6.52
N HIS A 105 -4.44 -3.30 5.67
CA HIS A 105 -4.37 -4.73 5.39
C HIS A 105 -3.17 -5.35 6.12
N GLU A 106 -3.04 -6.67 6.06
CA GLU A 106 -1.88 -7.34 6.64
C GLU A 106 -0.58 -7.01 5.90
N ASN A 107 0.56 -7.24 6.57
CA ASN A 107 1.91 -7.16 6.00
C ASN A 107 2.32 -5.77 5.50
N GLY A 108 1.75 -4.71 6.08
CA GLY A 108 2.09 -3.32 5.74
C GLY A 108 1.47 -2.83 4.43
N ASN A 109 0.39 -3.48 3.99
CA ASN A 109 -0.39 -3.03 2.83
C ASN A 109 -1.53 -2.13 3.28
N TYR A 110 -1.80 -1.08 2.51
CA TYR A 110 -2.83 -0.09 2.81
C TYR A 110 -3.60 0.29 1.55
N GLN A 111 -4.86 0.67 1.73
CA GLN A 111 -5.68 1.31 0.70
C GLN A 111 -6.17 2.66 1.20
N ALA A 112 -5.79 3.72 0.51
CA ALA A 112 -6.36 5.05 0.69
C ALA A 112 -7.53 5.22 -0.27
N LEU A 113 -8.72 5.50 0.26
CA LEU A 113 -9.91 5.78 -0.51
C LEU A 113 -10.17 7.29 -0.52
N LEU A 114 -10.52 7.81 -1.68
CA LEU A 114 -10.97 9.19 -1.88
C LEU A 114 -12.23 9.14 -2.75
N ARG A 115 -13.38 9.36 -2.12
CA ARG A 115 -14.64 9.58 -2.83
C ARG A 115 -14.80 11.06 -3.12
N LEU A 116 -15.08 11.38 -4.38
CA LEU A 116 -15.49 12.70 -4.84
C LEU A 116 -16.97 12.68 -5.16
N ALA A 117 -17.71 13.65 -4.65
CA ALA A 117 -19.10 13.88 -5.03
C ALA A 117 -19.20 14.96 -6.11
N GLU A 118 -20.22 14.86 -6.96
CA GLU A 118 -20.55 15.86 -7.99
C GLU A 118 -19.32 16.33 -8.79
N ILE A 119 -18.65 15.39 -9.46
CA ILE A 119 -17.37 15.66 -10.14
C ILE A 119 -17.53 16.69 -11.25
N THR A 120 -16.66 17.70 -11.22
CA THR A 120 -16.64 18.80 -12.18
C THR A 120 -15.53 18.61 -13.22
N HIS A 121 -15.55 19.41 -14.28
CA HIS A 121 -14.44 19.45 -15.24
C HIS A 121 -13.11 19.85 -14.59
N GLU A 122 -13.15 20.78 -13.64
CA GLU A 122 -11.97 21.22 -12.89
C GLU A 122 -11.37 20.07 -12.07
N ASP A 123 -12.22 19.23 -11.47
CA ASP A 123 -11.76 18.03 -10.76
C ASP A 123 -10.99 17.07 -11.67
N ILE A 124 -11.39 16.92 -12.94
CA ILE A 124 -10.74 16.02 -13.90
C ILE A 124 -9.38 16.57 -14.34
N GLU A 125 -9.27 17.89 -14.53
CA GLU A 125 -8.01 18.55 -14.91
C GLU A 125 -7.04 18.71 -13.74
N THR A 126 -7.55 18.57 -12.51
CA THR A 126 -6.77 18.70 -11.29
C THR A 126 -5.93 17.46 -11.00
N HIS A 127 -4.68 17.68 -10.60
CA HIS A 127 -3.79 16.62 -10.18
C HIS A 127 -4.02 16.30 -8.71
N PHE A 128 -4.35 15.04 -8.42
CA PHE A 128 -4.44 14.54 -7.06
C PHE A 128 -3.11 13.94 -6.65
N LYS A 129 -2.70 14.17 -5.41
CA LYS A 129 -1.54 13.51 -4.84
C LYS A 129 -1.87 12.94 -3.48
N LEU A 130 -1.48 11.70 -3.20
CA LEU A 130 -1.47 11.17 -1.84
C LEU A 130 -0.04 11.27 -1.30
N HIS A 131 0.15 12.04 -0.25
CA HIS A 131 1.39 12.06 0.50
C HIS A 131 1.28 11.06 1.65
N VAL A 132 2.26 10.15 1.74
CA VAL A 132 2.36 9.14 2.81
C VAL A 132 3.75 9.22 3.42
N GLU A 133 3.81 9.30 4.74
CA GLU A 133 5.06 9.35 5.51
C GLU A 133 5.04 8.31 6.63
N ASN A 134 6.19 7.68 6.87
CA ASN A 134 6.46 6.88 8.06
C ASN A 134 7.82 7.26 8.66
N GLU A 135 8.23 6.57 9.72
CA GLU A 135 9.48 6.86 10.44
C GLU A 135 10.77 6.70 9.60
N ILE A 136 10.68 6.08 8.42
CA ILE A 136 11.82 5.82 7.53
C ILE A 136 11.88 6.84 6.40
N GLY A 137 10.73 7.30 5.93
CA GLY A 137 10.66 8.31 4.88
C GLY A 137 9.24 8.57 4.38
N ALA A 138 9.17 9.38 3.33
CA ALA A 138 7.93 9.81 2.71
C ALA A 138 7.89 9.52 1.21
N THR A 139 6.69 9.42 0.65
CA THR A 139 6.45 9.23 -0.79
C THR A 139 5.15 9.89 -1.20
N GLU A 140 5.13 10.37 -2.44
CA GLU A 140 3.94 10.96 -3.07
C GLU A 140 3.45 10.08 -4.22
N TYR A 141 2.17 9.77 -4.20
CA TYR A 141 1.49 9.04 -5.26
C TYR A 141 0.66 10.01 -6.09
N SER A 142 0.96 10.11 -7.38
CA SER A 142 0.19 10.96 -8.29
C SER A 142 -0.99 10.20 -8.88
N VAL A 143 -2.15 10.83 -8.84
CA VAL A 143 -3.42 10.31 -9.37
C VAL A 143 -3.98 11.29 -10.39
N LEU A 144 -4.36 10.75 -11.54
CA LEU A 144 -5.00 11.48 -12.63
C LEU A 144 -6.40 10.94 -12.84
N LEU A 145 -7.34 11.83 -13.13
CA LEU A 145 -8.69 11.49 -13.51
C LEU A 145 -8.86 11.75 -15.02
N SER A 146 -9.62 10.91 -15.70
CA SER A 146 -9.87 11.05 -17.13
C SER A 146 -11.27 10.58 -17.50
N MET A 147 -11.95 11.36 -18.35
CA MET A 147 -13.22 10.94 -18.96
C MET A 147 -13.00 9.99 -20.15
N ALA A 148 -11.77 9.85 -20.63
CA ALA A 148 -11.47 9.01 -21.77
C ALA A 148 -11.65 7.52 -21.43
N HIS A 149 -11.75 6.70 -22.47
CA HIS A 149 -11.56 5.27 -22.32
C HIS A 149 -10.07 4.98 -22.09
N ASN A 150 -9.79 3.95 -21.30
CA ASN A 150 -8.42 3.48 -21.09
C ASN A 150 -7.79 3.13 -22.46
N PRO A 151 -6.63 3.70 -22.83
CA PRO A 151 -5.93 3.31 -24.04
C PRO A 151 -5.48 1.85 -23.91
N ILE A 152 -6.15 0.97 -24.65
CA ILE A 152 -5.84 -0.47 -24.75
C ILE A 152 -4.53 -0.66 -25.52
#